data_AF-D0SG54-F1
#
_entry.id   AF-D0SG54-F1
#
_cell.length_a   1.000
_cell.length_b   1.000
_cell.length_c   1.000
_cell.angle_alpha   90.00
_cell.angle_beta   90.00
_cell.angle_gamma   90.00
#
_symmetry.space_group_name_H-M   'P 1'
#
loop_
_entity.id
_entity.type
_entity.pdbx_description
1 polymer ?
#
loop_
_entity_poly.entity_id
_entity_poly.type
_entity_poly.pdbx_seq_one_letter_code
_entity_poly.pdbx_strand_id
1 'polypeptide(L)'
;MRKTLEKIAKQKKVLAKSVLSAAKQLSLTQDQLAIVLNLDSVETLNSLELDPDSSQGELAIILIRIAISLDALTGGEAKWMQHFMNVT
;
A
#
# COMPACT_ATOMS: atom_id res chain seq x y z
N MET A 1 -19.53 4.09 -21.79
CA MET A 1 -18.43 4.98 -21.36
C MET A 1 -18.48 5.35 -19.88
N ARG A 2 -19.58 5.90 -19.32
CA ARG A 2 -19.69 6.24 -17.87
C ARG A 2 -19.34 5.10 -16.90
N LYS A 3 -19.93 3.91 -17.08
CA LYS A 3 -19.67 2.74 -16.23
C LYS A 3 -18.19 2.32 -16.15
N THR A 4 -17.42 2.55 -17.23
CA THR A 4 -15.99 2.23 -17.28
C THR A 4 -15.17 3.22 -16.46
N LEU A 5 -15.48 4.51 -16.55
CA LEU A 5 -14.80 5.56 -15.78
C LEU A 5 -15.08 5.41 -14.27
N GLU A 6 -16.31 5.05 -13.90
CA GLU A 6 -16.68 4.75 -12.51
C GLU A 6 -15.90 3.54 -11.96
N LYS A 7 -15.73 2.49 -12.77
CA LYS A 7 -14.93 1.32 -12.40
C LYS A 7 -13.47 1.69 -12.13
N ILE A 8 -12.87 2.48 -13.02
CA ILE A 8 -11.47 2.93 -12.89
C ILE A 8 -11.31 3.75 -11.60
N ALA A 9 -12.17 4.76 -11.39
CA ALA A 9 -12.13 5.58 -10.18
C ALA A 9 -12.28 4.74 -8.90
N LYS A 10 -13.13 3.72 -8.92
CA LYS A 10 -13.27 2.77 -7.81
C LYS A 10 -12.00 1.96 -7.58
N GLN A 11 -11.37 1.45 -8.64
CA GLN A 11 -10.11 0.69 -8.53
C GLN A 11 -9.01 1.54 -7.90
N LYS A 12 -8.88 2.80 -8.32
CA LYS A 12 -7.88 3.72 -7.76
C LYS A 12 -8.03 3.92 -6.25
N LYS A 13 -9.27 4.15 -5.81
CA LYS A 13 -9.60 4.32 -4.39
C LYS A 13 -9.39 3.05 -3.58
N VAL A 14 -9.73 1.89 -4.14
CA VAL A 14 -9.50 0.60 -3.48
C VAL A 14 -8.01 0.36 -3.30
N LEU A 15 -7.19 0.60 -4.34
CA LEU A 15 -5.75 0.42 -4.27
C LEU A 15 -5.11 1.34 -3.21
N ALA A 16 -5.46 2.63 -3.22
CA ALA A 16 -4.99 3.59 -2.21
C ALA A 16 -5.36 3.16 -0.78
N LYS A 17 -6.60 2.74 -0.55
CA LYS A 17 -7.03 2.24 0.77
C LYS A 17 -6.28 0.98 1.19
N SER A 18 -6.11 0.03 0.27
CA SER A 18 -5.44 -1.23 0.55
C SER A 18 -3.97 -1.04 0.89
N VAL A 19 -3.27 -0.15 0.19
CA VAL A 19 -1.85 0.10 0.47
C VAL A 19 -1.64 0.81 1.80
N LEU A 20 -2.50 1.76 2.16
CA LEU A 20 -2.48 2.40 3.49
C LEU A 20 -2.72 1.38 4.60
N SER A 21 -3.64 0.42 4.38
CA SER A 21 -3.87 -0.67 5.32
C SER A 21 -2.67 -1.60 5.45
N ALA A 22 -2.02 -1.97 4.33
CA ALA A 22 -0.83 -2.80 4.33
C ALA A 22 0.33 -2.13 5.07
N ALA A 23 0.57 -0.84 4.79
CA ALA A 23 1.58 -0.04 5.48
C ALA A 23 1.36 -0.02 7.00
N LYS A 24 0.10 0.14 7.45
CA LYS A 24 -0.26 0.09 8.86
C LYS A 24 -0.01 -1.29 9.49
N GLN A 25 -0.34 -2.38 8.80
CA GLN A 25 -0.08 -3.75 9.30
C GLN A 25 1.42 -4.01 9.48
N LEU A 26 2.23 -3.46 8.58
CA LEU A 26 3.69 -3.55 8.59
C LEU A 26 4.37 -2.51 9.49
N SER A 27 3.61 -1.66 10.19
CA SER A 27 4.12 -0.55 11.01
C SER A 27 5.04 0.42 10.26
N LEU A 28 4.77 0.68 8.98
CA LEU A 28 5.47 1.72 8.23
C LEU A 28 5.01 3.11 8.65
N THR A 29 5.95 4.04 8.80
CA THR A 29 5.65 5.46 8.97
C THR A 29 5.14 6.06 7.66
N GLN A 30 4.53 7.25 7.73
CA GLN A 30 4.12 7.98 6.52
C GLN A 30 5.31 8.30 5.62
N ASP A 31 6.46 8.67 6.20
CA ASP A 31 7.69 8.93 5.44
C ASP A 31 8.19 7.68 4.72
N GLN A 32 8.23 6.53 5.41
CA GLN A 32 8.62 5.27 4.82
C GLN A 32 7.67 4.86 3.69
N LEU A 33 6.37 5.06 3.88
CA LEU A 33 5.39 4.76 2.83
C LEU A 33 5.55 5.69 1.62
N ALA A 34 5.80 6.99 1.83
CA ALA A 34 6.04 7.94 0.76
C ALA A 34 7.29 7.55 -0.05
N ILE A 35 8.36 7.10 0.62
CA ILE A 35 9.57 6.56 -0.02
C ILE A 35 9.24 5.30 -0.83
N VAL A 36 8.53 4.33 -0.25
CA VAL A 36 8.17 3.07 -0.92
C VAL A 36 7.33 3.30 -2.17
N LEU A 37 6.43 4.29 -2.13
CA LEU A 37 5.57 4.66 -3.25
C LEU A 37 6.21 5.66 -4.22
N ASN A 38 7.45 6.10 -3.95
CA ASN A 38 8.16 7.10 -4.74
C ASN A 38 7.33 8.38 -4.93
N LEU A 39 6.80 8.92 -3.83
CA LEU A 39 6.05 10.17 -3.79
C LEU A 39 6.97 11.35 -3.51
N ASP A 40 6.67 12.49 -4.13
CA ASP A 40 7.44 13.73 -3.95
C ASP A 40 7.28 14.35 -2.56
N SER A 41 6.18 14.06 -1.87
CA SER A 41 5.91 14.57 -0.52
C SER A 41 4.94 13.67 0.25
N VAL A 42 5.09 13.68 1.57
CA VAL A 42 4.25 12.91 2.52
C VAL A 42 2.81 13.39 2.50
N GLU A 43 2.59 14.69 2.31
CA GLU A 43 1.26 15.31 2.21
C GLU A 43 0.40 14.69 1.10
N THR A 44 1.03 14.15 0.05
CA THR A 44 0.35 13.44 -1.06
C THR A 44 -0.43 12.21 -0.57
N LEU A 45 -0.06 11.62 0.56
CA LEU A 45 -0.79 10.49 1.15
C LEU A 45 -2.21 10.85 1.61
N ASN A 46 -2.48 12.13 1.92
CA ASN A 46 -3.80 12.58 2.40
C ASN A 46 -4.89 12.51 1.32
N SER A 47 -4.49 12.61 0.04
CA SER A 47 -5.38 12.54 -1.12
C SER A 47 -4.93 11.45 -2.09
N LEU A 48 -4.37 10.36 -1.57
CA LEU A 48 -3.76 9.31 -2.37
C LEU A 48 -4.78 8.68 -3.33
N GLU A 49 -4.51 8.80 -4.62
CA GLU A 49 -5.15 8.02 -5.68
C GLU A 49 -4.05 7.30 -6.46
N LEU A 50 -4.22 5.99 -6.66
CA LEU A 50 -3.23 5.18 -7.33
C LEU A 50 -3.85 4.48 -8.53
N ASP A 51 -3.35 4.80 -9.72
CA ASP A 51 -3.69 4.03 -10.92
C ASP A 51 -2.99 2.66 -10.85
N PRO A 52 -3.71 1.52 -10.90
CA PRO A 52 -3.07 0.21 -10.87
C PRO A 52 -2.02 0.01 -11.97
N ASP A 53 -2.15 0.73 -13.09
CA ASP A 53 -1.26 0.63 -14.24
C ASP A 53 -0.15 1.71 -14.23
N SER A 54 -0.02 2.52 -13.16
CA SER A 54 1.11 3.43 -12.98
C SER A 54 2.23 2.82 -12.16
N SER A 55 3.45 3.38 -12.27
CA SER A 55 4.60 2.93 -11.49
C SER A 55 4.35 2.96 -9.97
N GLN A 56 3.70 4.00 -9.45
CA GLN A 56 3.32 4.05 -8.03
C GLN A 56 2.26 2.99 -7.67
N GLY A 57 1.34 2.69 -8.59
CA GLY A 57 0.35 1.63 -8.41
C GLY A 57 0.97 0.24 -8.34
N GLU A 58 1.95 -0.04 -9.20
CA GLU A 58 2.71 -1.29 -9.18
C GLU A 58 3.47 -1.45 -7.85
N LEU A 59 4.14 -0.40 -7.37
CA LEU A 59 4.81 -0.39 -6.06
C LEU A 59 3.83 -0.66 -4.91
N ALA A 60 2.64 -0.04 -4.95
CA ALA A 60 1.60 -0.28 -3.97
C ALA A 60 1.11 -1.74 -3.98
N ILE A 61 0.91 -2.32 -5.16
CA ILE A 61 0.52 -3.73 -5.30
C ILE A 61 1.61 -4.65 -4.74
N ILE A 62 2.89 -4.35 -4.99
CA ILE A 62 4.01 -5.11 -4.43
C ILE A 62 3.99 -5.05 -2.89
N LEU A 63 3.82 -3.86 -2.30
CA LEU A 63 3.75 -3.71 -0.85
C LEU A 63 2.58 -4.50 -0.24
N ILE A 64 1.40 -4.45 -0.87
CA ILE A 64 0.23 -5.24 -0.45
C ILE A 64 0.54 -6.74 -0.50
N ARG A 65 1.20 -7.21 -1.57
CA ARG A 65 1.58 -8.63 -1.71
C ARG A 65 2.58 -9.06 -0.64
N ILE A 66 3.52 -8.18 -0.27
CA ILE A 66 4.44 -8.43 0.84
C ILE A 66 3.66 -8.59 2.14
N ALA A 67 2.73 -7.67 2.45
CA ALA A 67 1.91 -7.76 3.65
C ALA A 67 1.10 -9.07 3.71
N ILE A 68 0.43 -9.46 2.61
CA ILE A 68 -0.31 -10.72 2.53
C ILE A 68 0.60 -11.94 2.70
N SER A 69 1.80 -11.91 2.11
CA SER A 69 2.76 -13.03 2.23
C SER A 69 3.29 -13.16 3.65
N LEU A 70 3.59 -12.03 4.31
CA LEU A 70 4.03 -12.03 5.70
C LEU A 70 2.92 -12.50 6.64
N ASP A 71 1.68 -12.03 6.44
CA ASP A 71 0.52 -12.49 7.20
C ASP A 71 0.35 -14.02 7.12
N ALA A 72 0.45 -14.59 5.92
CA ALA A 72 0.40 -16.04 5.72
C ALA A 72 1.57 -16.78 6.38
N LEU A 73 2.78 -16.22 6.36
CA LEU A 73 3.97 -16.83 6.94
C LEU A 73 4.02 -16.75 8.46
N THR A 74 3.43 -15.70 9.05
CA THR A 74 3.42 -15.49 10.52
C THR A 74 2.14 -15.98 11.19
N GLY A 75 1.19 -16.52 10.42
CA GLY A 75 -0.11 -16.96 10.93
C GLY A 75 -1.02 -15.79 11.35
N GLY A 76 -0.85 -14.61 10.74
CA GLY A 76 -1.60 -13.39 11.05
C GLY A 76 -1.08 -12.62 12.28
N GLU A 77 0.06 -13.04 12.85
CA GLU A 77 0.62 -12.41 14.03
C GLU A 77 1.36 -11.11 13.66
N ALA A 78 0.70 -9.97 13.90
CA ALA A 78 1.22 -8.64 13.56
C ALA A 78 2.61 -8.35 14.17
N LYS A 79 2.88 -8.84 15.39
CA LYS A 79 4.19 -8.67 16.05
C LYS A 79 5.33 -9.25 15.19
N TRP A 80 5.11 -10.41 14.57
CA TRP A 80 6.11 -11.06 13.73
C TRP A 80 6.25 -10.39 12.37
N MET A 81 5.14 -9.93 11.77
CA MET A 81 5.17 -9.14 10.53
C MET A 81 5.99 -7.85 10.71
N GLN A 82 5.77 -7.14 11.82
CA GLN A 82 6.48 -5.91 12.16
C GLN A 82 7.93 -6.18 12.52
N HIS A 83 8.22 -7.29 13.22
CA HIS A 83 9.59 -7.69 13.50
C HIS A 83 10.37 -7.89 12.20
N PHE A 84 9.80 -8.60 11.22
CA PHE A 84 10.42 -8.85 9.92
C PHE A 84 10.79 -7.56 9.17
N MET A 85 9.91 -6.55 9.20
CA MET A 85 10.13 -5.28 8.50
C MET A 85 11.15 -4.35 9.17
N ASN A 86 11.45 -4.59 10.45
CA ASN A 86 12.29 -3.71 11.27
C ASN A 86 13.57 -4.37 11.77
N VAL A 87 13.94 -5.56 11.28
CA VAL A 87 15.18 -6.23 11.70
C VAL A 87 16.37 -5.34 11.33
N THR A 88 16.99 -4.75 12.35
CA THR A 88 18.32 -4.12 12.33
C THR A 88 19.20 -4.88 13.30
#